data_AF-A0A418NB49-F1
#
_entry.id   AF-A0A418NB49-F1
#
_cell.length_a   1.000
_cell.length_b   1.000
_cell.length_c   1.000
_cell.angle_alpha   90.00
_cell.angle_beta   90.00
_cell.angle_gamma   90.00
#
_symmetry.space_group_name_H-M   'P 1'
#
loop_
_entity.id
_entity.type
_entity.pdbx_description
1 polymer ?
#
loop_
_entity_poly.entity_id
_entity_poly.type
_entity_poly.pdbx_seq_one_letter_code
_entity_poly.pdbx_strand_id
1 'polypeptide(L)' 'MMGKYYVYILTNQYKTVLYTGVTNNLKRRLVEHDENIRLIKTTNPDFEFLEDNFLF' A
#
# COMPACT_ATOMS: atom_id res chain seq x y z
N MET A 1 0.39 27.28 -6.03
CA MET A 1 -0.92 26.87 -5.50
C MET A 1 -0.71 25.75 -4.50
N MET A 2 -1.30 25.85 -3.31
CA MET A 2 -1.17 24.81 -2.28
C MET A 2 -2.04 23.61 -2.69
N GLY A 3 -1.41 22.48 -3.00
CA GLY A 3 -2.11 21.25 -3.38
C GLY A 3 -2.85 20.63 -2.18
N LYS A 4 -3.91 19.86 -2.44
CA LYS A 4 -4.55 19.04 -1.40
C LYS A 4 -3.61 17.91 -1.02
N TYR A 5 -3.33 17.73 0.26
CA TYR A 5 -2.61 16.59 0.80
C TYR A 5 -3.51 15.80 1.73
N TYR A 6 -3.33 14.49 1.75
CA TYR A 6 -4.06 13.54 2.57
C TYR A 6 -3.06 12.82 3.46
N VAL A 7 -3.35 12.79 4.75
CA VAL A 7 -2.76 11.83 5.69
C VAL A 7 -3.71 10.64 5.75
N TYR A 8 -3.17 9.42 5.64
CA TYR A 8 -3.99 8.21 5.60
C TYR A 8 -3.39 7.09 6.45
N ILE A 9 -4.24 6.16 6.87
CA ILE A 9 -3.87 4.92 7.54
C ILE A 9 -4.35 3.75 6.69
N LEU A 10 -3.46 2.83 6.31
CA LEU A 10 -3.77 1.55 5.69
C LEU A 10 -3.49 0.42 6.69
N THR A 11 -4.07 -0.75 6.41
CA THR A 11 -3.84 -1.94 7.22
C THR A 11 -3.79 -3.17 6.32
N ASN A 12 -3.04 -4.18 6.75
CA ASN A 12 -3.02 -5.47 6.06
C ASN A 12 -4.39 -6.18 6.18
N GLN A 13 -4.59 -7.23 5.39
CA GLN A 13 -5.83 -8.00 5.36
C GLN A 13 -6.25 -8.52 6.76
N TYR A 14 -5.27 -8.88 7.61
CA TYR A 14 -5.50 -9.40 8.95
C TYR A 14 -5.62 -8.32 10.03
N LYS A 15 -5.51 -7.03 9.67
CA LYS A 15 -5.62 -5.87 10.59
C LYS A 15 -4.64 -5.91 11.76
N THR A 16 -3.49 -6.54 11.58
CA THR A 16 -2.44 -6.67 12.60
C THR A 16 -1.39 -5.58 12.48
N VAL A 17 -1.28 -4.93 11.32
CA VAL A 17 -0.30 -3.87 11.05
C VAL A 17 -1.00 -2.61 10.53
N LEU A 18 -0.62 -1.44 11.04
CA LEU A 18 -1.11 -0.13 10.59
C LEU A 18 0.04 0.65 9.92
N TYR A 19 -0.23 1.19 8.74
CA TYR A 19 0.72 1.99 7.95
C TYR A 19 0.19 3.41 7.81
N THR A 20 1.00 4.40 8.14
CA THR A 20 0.65 5.82 7.96
C THR A 20 1.37 6.40 6.76
N GLY A 21 0.69 7.19 5.94
CA GLY A 21 1.31 7.83 4.77
C GLY A 21 0.73 9.19 4.44
N VAL A 22 1.44 9.91 3.55
CA VAL A 22 1.01 11.21 3.02
C VAL A 22 1.05 11.19 1.49
N THR A 23 0.01 11.73 0.85
CA THR A 23 -0.07 11.84 -0.61
C THR A 23 -0.87 13.06 -1.03
N ASN A 24 -0.58 13.61 -2.21
CA ASN A 24 -1.42 14.63 -2.85
C ASN A 24 -2.55 14.01 -3.70
N ASN A 25 -2.53 12.69 -3.91
CA ASN A 25 -3.53 11.95 -4.68
C ASN A 25 -3.75 10.57 -4.04
N LEU A 26 -4.81 10.45 -3.25
CA LEU A 26 -5.15 9.22 -2.54
C LEU A 26 -5.55 8.09 -3.49
N LYS A 27 -6.33 8.38 -4.54
CA LYS A 27 -6.79 7.39 -5.51
C LYS A 27 -5.62 6.73 -6.23
N ARG A 28 -4.67 7.52 -6.74
CA ARG A 28 -3.46 7.01 -7.40
C ARG A 28 -2.65 6.13 -6.45
N ARG A 29 -2.46 6.58 -5.20
CA ARG A 29 -1.66 5.84 -4.22
C ARG A 29 -2.26 4.46 -3.91
N LEU A 30 -3.58 4.34 -3.82
CA LEU A 30 -4.23 3.05 -3.60
C LEU A 30 -4.04 2.08 -4.78
N VAL A 31 -4.06 2.59 -6.02
CA VAL A 31 -3.81 1.78 -7.23
C VAL A 31 -2.37 1.30 -7.29
N GLU A 32 -1.40 2.20 -7.09
CA GLU A 32 0.04 1.86 -7.07
C GLU A 32 0.34 0.76 -6.03
N HIS A 33 -0.35 0.81 -4.89
CA HIS A 33 -0.20 -0.17 -3.84
C HIS A 33 -0.70 -1.57 -4.23
N ASP A 34 -1.90 -1.65 -4.81
CA ASP A 34 -2.48 -2.91 -5.28
C ASP A 34 -1.64 -3.54 -6.41
N GLU A 35 -1.18 -2.71 -7.34
CA GLU A 35 -0.32 -3.13 -8.44
C GLU A 35 1.02 -3.70 -7.94
N ASN A 36 1.66 -3.04 -6.96
CA ASN A 36 2.91 -3.52 -6.36
C ASN A 36 2.73 -4.90 -5.70
N ILE A 37 1.66 -5.08 -4.92
CA ILE A 37 1.33 -6.37 -4.29
C ILE A 37 1.15 -7.44 -5.35
N ARG A 38 0.37 -7.14 -6.40
CA ARG A 38 0.13 -8.07 -7.51
C ARG A 38 1.43 -8.46 -8.21
N LEU A 39 2.32 -7.50 -8.49
CA LEU A 39 3.61 -7.76 -9.12
C LEU A 39 4.50 -8.67 -8.27
N ILE A 40 4.56 -8.45 -6.96
CA ILE A 40 5.32 -9.29 -6.03
C ILE A 40 4.81 -10.73 -6.09
N LYS A 41 3.49 -10.94 -6.01
CA LYS A 41 2.88 -12.27 -6.11
C LYS A 41 3.17 -12.99 -7.42
N THR A 42 3.17 -12.25 -8.54
CA THR A 42 3.47 -12.85 -9.86
C THR A 42 4.95 -13.18 -10.04
N THR A 43 5.84 -12.43 -9.37
CA THR A 43 7.29 -12.61 -9.51
C THR A 43 7.79 -13.79 -8.69
N ASN A 44 7.19 -14.03 -7.52
CA ASN A 44 7.42 -15.23 -6.73
C ASN A 44 6.20 -15.49 -5.81
N PRO A 45 5.39 -16.53 -6.10
CA PRO A 45 4.18 -16.84 -5.33
C PRO A 45 4.45 -17.09 -3.84
N ASP A 46 5.65 -17.55 -3.49
CA ASP A 46 6.03 -17.82 -2.10
C ASP A 46 6.27 -16.54 -1.28
N PHE A 47 6.24 -15.35 -1.91
CA PHE A 47 6.33 -14.06 -1.23
C PHE A 47 5.01 -13.55 -0.64
N GLU A 48 3.98 -14.40 -0.51
CA GLU A 48 2.71 -14.02 0.13
C GLU A 48 2.90 -13.46 1.56
N PHE A 49 3.94 -13.88 2.28
CA PHE A 49 4.30 -13.32 3.60
C PHE A 49 4.79 -11.85 3.56
N LEU A 50 5.13 -11.31 2.39
CA LEU A 50 5.53 -9.91 2.24
C LEU A 50 4.33 -8.95 2.28
N GLU A 51 3.10 -9.44 2.07
CA GLU A 51 1.88 -8.61 2.22
C GLU A 51 1.71 -8.05 3.63
N ASP A 52 2.20 -8.78 4.64
CA ASP A 52 2.14 -8.37 6.04
C ASP A 52 3.29 -7.46 6.46
N ASN A 53 4.31 -7.28 5.61
CA ASN A 53 5.57 -6.61 5.99
C ASN A 53 5.93 -5.41 5.11
N PHE A 54 5.42 -5.32 3.87
CA PHE A 54 5.79 -4.24 2.95
C PHE A 54 4.58 -3.67 2.23
N LEU A 55 4.01 -2.63 2.84
CA LEU A 55 3.03 -1.75 2.22
C LEU A 55 3.66 -0.36 2.07
N PHE A 56 4.57 -0.20 1.10
CA PHE A 56 4.99 1.11 0.57
C PHE A 56 4.41 1.33 -0.83
#